data_AF-A0A0F8ZIW5-F1
#
_entry.id   AF-A0A0F8ZIW5-F1
#
_cell.length_a   1.000
_cell.length_b   1.000
_cell.length_c   1.000
_cell.angle_alpha   90.00
_cell.angle_beta   90.00
_cell.angle_gamma   90.00
#
_symmetry.space_group_name_H-M   'P 1'
#
loop_
_entity.id
_entity.type
_entity.pdbx_description
1 polymer ?
#
loop_
_entity_poly.entity_id
_entity_poly.type
_entity_poly.pdbx_seq_one_letter_code
_entity_poly.pdbx_strand_id
1 'polypeptide(L)'
;MPFNRVMASITGRRFILAALNSEDLELNYDVEGQIASQFPGQTPTRKGDQILLTLGAVDLIAASSLGYAIDADSVHDEAIFTITMTTGGLLAGRGGKGGSGGFADAQINPPIEDLSGPGQPGKVGGTAIRYGCITNVIGTGEIRKGYGGGGGGGGYGQTFPLGGGGGGGGGAALGDGGAGGIAKPPFDGVDGNAGTVATVANNGTGGTGGNANAGDGGDGGDTGSVSQAGTAGSKAGGAAGVDGNAIDSQGLTHTEGGGITVTGDII
;
A
#
# COMPACT_ATOMS: atom_id res chain seq x y z
N MET A 1 -58.35 12.26 7.74
CA MET A 1 -57.07 13.01 7.65
C MET A 1 -56.12 12.21 6.79
N PRO A 2 -55.78 12.67 5.57
CA PRO A 2 -54.89 11.92 4.69
C PRO A 2 -53.45 12.03 5.20
N PHE A 3 -52.83 10.89 5.50
CA PHE A 3 -51.40 10.80 5.80
C PHE A 3 -50.62 11.17 4.53
N ASN A 4 -49.80 12.20 4.65
CA ASN A 4 -48.97 12.75 3.58
C ASN A 4 -47.91 11.71 3.18
N ARG A 5 -48.02 11.14 1.97
CA ARG A 5 -47.08 10.14 1.39
C ARG A 5 -45.74 10.74 0.93
N VAL A 6 -45.28 11.84 1.54
CA VAL A 6 -44.00 12.49 1.21
C VAL A 6 -42.85 11.88 2.04
N MET A 7 -42.82 10.55 2.14
CA MET A 7 -41.69 9.74 2.65
C MET A 7 -41.49 8.48 1.79
N ALA A 8 -42.02 8.46 0.57
CA ALA A 8 -41.91 7.34 -0.37
C ALA A 8 -40.84 7.59 -1.45
N SER A 9 -39.66 8.05 -1.04
CA SER A 9 -38.48 8.20 -1.92
C SER A 9 -37.21 7.61 -1.28
N ILE A 10 -37.35 6.62 -0.40
CA ILE A 10 -36.30 5.62 -0.21
C ILE A 10 -36.62 4.49 -1.18
N THR A 11 -36.57 4.78 -2.48
CA THR A 11 -36.84 3.79 -3.54
C THR A 11 -35.53 3.13 -3.90
N GLY A 12 -35.11 2.17 -3.10
CA GLY A 12 -33.95 1.33 -3.37
C GLY A 12 -33.94 0.10 -2.47
N ARG A 13 -33.27 -0.95 -2.93
CA ARG A 13 -33.13 -2.20 -2.17
C ARG A 13 -32.14 -1.97 -1.05
N ARG A 14 -32.25 -2.73 0.05
CA ARG A 14 -31.28 -2.70 1.13
C ARG A 14 -30.49 -4.01 1.14
N PHE A 15 -29.17 -3.90 0.98
CA PHE A 15 -28.22 -4.99 1.08
C PHE A 15 -27.46 -4.85 2.38
N ILE A 16 -27.49 -5.90 3.20
CA ILE A 16 -26.68 -6.00 4.41
C ILE A 16 -25.65 -7.07 4.09
N LEU A 17 -24.43 -6.64 3.81
CA LEU A 17 -23.33 -7.55 3.54
C LEU A 17 -22.90 -8.25 4.83
N ALA A 18 -22.46 -9.50 4.70
CA ALA A 18 -21.86 -10.23 5.81
C ALA A 18 -20.77 -9.38 6.50
N ALA A 19 -20.81 -9.34 7.83
CA ALA A 19 -19.82 -8.60 8.60
C ALA A 19 -18.45 -9.28 8.48
N LEU A 20 -17.40 -8.47 8.38
CA LEU A 20 -16.02 -8.96 8.39
C LEU A 20 -15.54 -8.99 9.85
N ASN A 21 -15.30 -10.20 10.37
CA ASN A 21 -15.02 -10.46 11.79
C ASN A 21 -13.80 -11.35 12.07
N SER A 22 -13.15 -11.86 11.02
CA SER A 22 -11.81 -12.45 11.08
C SER A 22 -10.78 -11.46 10.52
N GLU A 23 -9.57 -11.46 11.08
CA GLU A 23 -8.43 -10.79 10.45
C GLU A 23 -8.18 -11.43 9.09
N ASP A 24 -8.53 -10.73 8.02
CA ASP A 24 -8.15 -11.07 6.65
C ASP A 24 -7.09 -10.06 6.20
N LEU A 25 -5.86 -10.34 6.62
CA LEU A 25 -4.67 -9.64 6.12
C LEU A 25 -4.54 -10.00 4.64
N GLU A 26 -4.63 -9.01 3.75
CA GLU A 26 -4.50 -9.13 2.28
C GLU A 26 -5.76 -9.61 1.54
N LEU A 27 -6.86 -8.86 1.64
CA LEU A 27 -8.08 -9.07 0.85
C LEU A 27 -8.36 -7.87 -0.06
N ASN A 28 -8.83 -8.16 -1.28
CA ASN A 28 -9.47 -7.15 -2.13
C ASN A 28 -10.98 -7.37 -2.05
N TYR A 29 -11.67 -6.58 -1.22
CA TYR A 29 -13.11 -6.70 -1.02
C TYR A 29 -13.87 -5.93 -2.12
N ASP A 30 -14.28 -6.63 -3.18
CA ASP A 30 -15.15 -6.09 -4.24
C ASP A 30 -16.62 -6.07 -3.77
N VAL A 31 -17.16 -4.87 -3.55
CA VAL A 31 -18.52 -4.69 -3.01
C VAL A 31 -19.59 -5.26 -3.93
N GLU A 32 -19.50 -5.03 -5.24
CA GLU A 32 -20.49 -5.51 -6.20
C GLU A 32 -20.41 -7.04 -6.35
N GLY A 33 -19.19 -7.59 -6.37
CA GLY A 33 -18.96 -9.03 -6.33
C GLY A 33 -19.57 -9.70 -5.10
N GLN A 34 -19.51 -9.05 -3.93
CA GLN A 34 -20.14 -9.53 -2.70
C GLN A 34 -21.66 -9.48 -2.75
N ILE A 35 -22.24 -8.44 -3.36
CA ILE A 35 -23.68 -8.38 -3.62
C ILE A 35 -24.11 -9.50 -4.57
N ALA A 36 -23.35 -9.75 -5.65
CA ALA A 36 -23.64 -10.83 -6.61
C ALA A 36 -23.65 -12.20 -5.93
N SER A 37 -22.73 -12.44 -5.01
CA SER A 37 -22.57 -13.70 -4.30
C SER A 37 -23.66 -13.92 -3.24
N GLN A 38 -23.94 -12.91 -2.41
CA GLN A 38 -24.87 -13.01 -1.29
C GLN A 38 -26.34 -12.81 -1.71
N PHE A 39 -26.59 -12.05 -2.78
CA PHE A 39 -27.92 -11.74 -3.30
C PHE A 39 -28.02 -12.02 -4.83
N PRO A 40 -27.96 -13.30 -5.25
CA PRO A 40 -28.04 -13.65 -6.66
C PRO A 40 -29.30 -13.09 -7.34
N GLY A 41 -29.13 -12.43 -8.48
CA GLY A 41 -30.21 -11.80 -9.25
C GLY A 41 -30.56 -10.37 -8.81
N GLN A 42 -29.85 -9.83 -7.82
CA GLN A 42 -29.96 -8.42 -7.44
C GLN A 42 -28.85 -7.54 -8.01
N THR A 43 -27.86 -8.13 -8.69
CA THR A 43 -26.86 -7.37 -9.44
C THR A 43 -27.30 -7.07 -10.88
N PRO A 44 -26.83 -5.96 -11.48
CA PRO A 44 -26.02 -4.92 -10.84
C PRO A 44 -26.82 -4.08 -9.83
N THR A 45 -26.12 -3.38 -8.92
CA THR A 45 -26.68 -2.31 -8.10
C THR A 45 -27.30 -1.20 -8.96
N ARG A 46 -28.24 -0.47 -8.37
CA ARG A 46 -29.05 0.54 -9.07
C ARG A 46 -29.20 1.78 -8.20
N LYS A 47 -29.57 2.89 -8.84
CA LYS A 47 -29.96 4.14 -8.18
C LYS A 47 -30.80 3.90 -6.93
N GLY A 48 -30.37 4.50 -5.82
CA GLY A 48 -31.07 4.49 -4.53
C GLY A 48 -30.86 3.24 -3.68
N ASP A 49 -30.20 2.20 -4.19
CA ASP A 49 -29.85 1.03 -3.38
C ASP A 49 -28.98 1.45 -2.17
N GLN A 50 -29.22 0.80 -1.04
CA GLN A 50 -28.53 1.03 0.22
C GLN A 50 -27.70 -0.20 0.57
N ILE A 51 -26.39 -0.03 0.64
CA ILE A 51 -25.44 -1.12 0.88
C ILE A 51 -24.79 -0.87 2.24
N LEU A 52 -24.93 -1.82 3.15
CA LEU A 52 -24.41 -1.72 4.50
C LEU A 52 -23.35 -2.80 4.72
N LEU A 53 -22.14 -2.38 5.09
CA LEU A 53 -21.04 -3.25 5.51
C LEU A 53 -20.66 -2.92 6.95
N THR A 54 -20.48 -3.94 7.77
CA THR A 54 -19.94 -3.79 9.13
C THR A 54 -18.55 -4.41 9.21
N LEU A 55 -17.57 -3.62 9.61
CA LEU A 55 -16.22 -4.05 9.91
C LEU A 55 -16.07 -4.19 11.43
N GLY A 56 -15.80 -5.42 11.87
CA GLY A 56 -15.44 -5.72 13.25
C GLY A 56 -14.10 -5.09 13.66
N ALA A 57 -13.58 -5.48 14.81
CA ALA A 57 -12.24 -5.12 15.25
C ALA A 57 -11.22 -5.99 14.50
N VAL A 58 -11.12 -5.76 13.18
CA VAL A 58 -10.28 -6.51 12.26
C VAL A 58 -9.42 -5.56 11.42
N ASP A 59 -8.24 -6.03 11.06
CA ASP A 59 -7.39 -5.36 10.10
C ASP A 59 -7.73 -5.87 8.69
N LEU A 60 -8.23 -4.97 7.84
CA LEU A 60 -8.46 -5.21 6.42
C LEU A 60 -7.45 -4.40 5.61
N ILE A 61 -6.46 -5.09 5.06
CA ILE A 61 -5.36 -4.47 4.31
C ILE A 61 -5.47 -4.92 2.86
N ALA A 62 -5.29 -3.99 1.92
CA ALA A 62 -5.31 -4.28 0.49
C ALA A 62 -4.31 -5.40 0.15
N ALA A 63 -4.68 -6.31 -0.75
CA ALA A 63 -3.79 -7.41 -1.10
C ALA A 63 -2.55 -6.95 -1.90
N SER A 64 -2.59 -5.76 -2.52
CA SER A 64 -1.45 -5.18 -3.23
C SER A 64 -1.48 -3.66 -3.16
N SER A 65 -0.34 -3.01 -3.41
CA SER A 65 -0.29 -1.54 -3.48
C SER A 65 -0.94 -0.95 -4.75
N LEU A 66 -1.36 -1.80 -5.69
CA LEU A 66 -2.13 -1.41 -6.88
C LEU A 66 -3.64 -1.67 -6.72
N GLY A 67 -4.06 -2.28 -5.60
CA GLY A 67 -5.44 -2.58 -5.29
C GLY A 67 -5.94 -1.79 -4.09
N TYR A 68 -7.17 -2.10 -3.69
CA TYR A 68 -7.87 -1.48 -2.57
C TYR A 68 -8.28 -2.57 -1.58
N ALA A 69 -8.32 -2.23 -0.30
CA ALA A 69 -8.87 -3.13 0.72
C ALA A 69 -10.38 -3.28 0.52
N ILE A 70 -11.06 -2.19 0.17
CA ILE A 70 -12.45 -2.18 -0.28
C ILE A 70 -12.54 -1.44 -1.62
N ASP A 71 -13.14 -2.09 -2.60
CA ASP A 71 -13.40 -1.53 -3.93
C ASP A 71 -14.90 -1.49 -4.21
N ALA A 72 -15.44 -0.27 -4.32
CA ALA A 72 -16.84 0.00 -4.63
C ALA A 72 -17.01 0.81 -5.93
N ASP A 73 -16.00 0.85 -6.80
CA ASP A 73 -16.04 1.56 -8.10
C ASP A 73 -17.14 1.03 -9.04
N SER A 74 -17.45 -0.26 -8.94
CA SER A 74 -18.48 -0.93 -9.75
C SER A 74 -19.91 -0.71 -9.24
N VAL A 75 -20.08 -0.10 -8.07
CA VAL A 75 -21.39 0.21 -7.49
C VAL A 75 -22.01 1.39 -8.23
N HIS A 76 -23.32 1.36 -8.47
CA HIS A 76 -24.02 2.47 -9.12
C HIS A 76 -23.82 3.78 -8.36
N ASP A 77 -23.45 4.85 -9.07
CA ASP A 77 -23.09 6.18 -8.53
C ASP A 77 -24.11 6.80 -7.55
N GLU A 78 -25.40 6.64 -7.84
CA GLU A 78 -26.50 7.09 -7.00
C GLU A 78 -26.97 6.05 -5.96
N ALA A 79 -26.24 4.96 -5.76
CA ALA A 79 -26.40 4.12 -4.57
C ALA A 79 -25.73 4.77 -3.35
N ILE A 80 -26.06 4.27 -2.17
CA ILE A 80 -25.49 4.73 -0.90
C ILE A 80 -24.78 3.56 -0.25
N PHE A 81 -23.46 3.64 -0.15
CA PHE A 81 -22.65 2.69 0.58
C PHE A 81 -22.37 3.21 1.99
N THR A 82 -22.59 2.38 3.01
CA THR A 82 -22.32 2.73 4.41
C THR A 82 -21.45 1.66 5.04
N ILE A 83 -20.27 2.07 5.48
CA ILE A 83 -19.32 1.25 6.23
C ILE A 83 -19.44 1.64 7.70
N THR A 84 -19.75 0.66 8.55
CA THR A 84 -19.72 0.81 10.01
C THR A 84 -18.46 0.17 10.55
N MET A 85 -17.55 0.96 11.11
CA MET A 85 -16.29 0.48 11.71
C MET A 85 -16.38 0.48 13.23
N THR A 86 -16.05 -0.66 13.83
CA THR A 86 -15.95 -0.76 15.29
C THR A 86 -14.56 -0.37 15.80
N THR A 87 -14.44 -0.09 17.10
CA THR A 87 -13.17 0.27 17.72
C THR A 87 -12.14 -0.84 17.51
N GLY A 88 -10.93 -0.46 17.08
CA GLY A 88 -9.86 -1.42 16.79
C GLY A 88 -9.92 -2.01 15.38
N GLY A 89 -10.89 -1.63 14.54
CA GLY A 89 -10.85 -1.97 13.11
C GLY A 89 -9.91 -1.03 12.34
N LEU A 90 -9.07 -1.61 11.49
CA LEU A 90 -8.18 -0.89 10.57
C LEU A 90 -8.55 -1.22 9.14
N LEU A 91 -8.62 -0.19 8.30
CA LEU A 91 -8.78 -0.33 6.87
C LEU A 91 -7.60 0.37 6.18
N ALA A 92 -6.70 -0.39 5.55
CA ALA A 92 -5.46 0.18 5.06
C ALA A 92 -5.07 -0.22 3.63
N GLY A 93 -4.42 0.72 2.94
CA GLY A 93 -3.70 0.40 1.72
C GLY A 93 -2.46 -0.44 2.03
N ARG A 94 -2.06 -1.32 1.12
CA ARG A 94 -0.79 -2.05 1.27
C ARG A 94 0.37 -1.10 1.12
N GLY A 95 1.38 -1.22 1.98
CA GLY A 95 2.61 -0.47 1.83
C GLY A 95 3.38 -0.86 0.57
N GLY A 96 4.16 0.09 0.07
CA GLY A 96 4.97 -0.05 -1.11
C GLY A 96 6.15 -1.01 -0.88
N LYS A 97 6.48 -1.78 -1.91
CA LYS A 97 7.66 -2.64 -1.91
C LYS A 97 8.96 -1.81 -1.93
N GLY A 98 9.96 -2.22 -1.16
CA GLY A 98 11.30 -1.65 -1.19
C GLY A 98 12.01 -1.86 -2.53
N GLY A 99 12.84 -0.91 -2.92
CA GLY A 99 13.65 -0.95 -4.14
C GLY A 99 14.80 -1.96 -4.03
N SER A 100 15.17 -2.63 -5.12
CA SER A 100 16.33 -3.54 -5.10
C SER A 100 17.65 -2.77 -5.09
N GLY A 101 18.66 -3.33 -4.42
CA GLY A 101 20.02 -2.79 -4.43
C GLY A 101 20.66 -2.84 -5.82
N GLY A 102 21.61 -1.92 -6.05
CA GLY A 102 22.39 -1.85 -7.27
C GLY A 102 23.42 -2.98 -7.36
N PHE A 103 23.65 -3.52 -8.54
CA PHE A 103 24.68 -4.54 -8.74
C PHE A 103 26.08 -3.90 -8.75
N ALA A 104 27.10 -4.69 -8.41
CA ALA A 104 28.50 -4.30 -8.55
C ALA A 104 29.19 -5.07 -9.68
N ASP A 105 29.94 -4.36 -10.52
CA ASP A 105 30.66 -4.92 -11.66
C ASP A 105 31.87 -4.03 -12.00
N ALA A 106 32.97 -4.64 -12.40
CA ALA A 106 34.21 -3.94 -12.75
C ALA A 106 34.96 -4.71 -13.83
N GLN A 107 35.51 -4.00 -14.82
CA GLN A 107 36.41 -4.58 -15.83
C GLN A 107 37.87 -4.24 -15.51
N ILE A 108 38.74 -5.27 -15.51
CA ILE A 108 40.19 -5.07 -15.43
C ILE A 108 40.69 -4.74 -16.83
N ASN A 109 40.73 -3.45 -17.14
CA ASN A 109 41.53 -2.90 -18.23
C ASN A 109 41.98 -1.51 -17.76
N PRO A 110 43.27 -1.19 -17.56
CA PRO A 110 43.66 0.09 -16.99
C PRO A 110 43.14 1.27 -17.83
N PRO A 111 42.37 2.22 -17.26
CA PRO A 111 41.90 2.32 -15.87
C PRO A 111 40.64 1.47 -15.57
N ILE A 112 40.55 0.92 -14.34
CA ILE A 112 39.36 0.16 -13.88
C ILE A 112 38.09 0.99 -14.13
N GLU A 113 37.20 0.46 -14.95
CA GLU A 113 35.92 1.07 -15.24
C GLU A 113 34.85 0.51 -14.28
N ASP A 114 34.18 1.41 -13.58
CA ASP A 114 33.07 1.07 -12.68
C ASP A 114 31.77 0.87 -13.47
N LEU A 115 31.46 -0.40 -13.73
CA LEU A 115 30.28 -0.85 -14.45
C LEU A 115 29.07 -1.11 -13.53
N SER A 116 29.16 -0.73 -12.26
CA SER A 116 28.08 -0.94 -11.28
C SER A 116 26.77 -0.25 -11.67
N GLY A 117 25.67 -0.75 -11.12
CA GLY A 117 24.33 -0.21 -11.33
C GLY A 117 23.84 0.65 -10.17
N PRO A 118 22.92 1.61 -10.44
CA PRO A 118 22.21 2.31 -9.38
C PRO A 118 21.24 1.39 -8.64
N GLY A 119 20.88 1.76 -7.42
CA GLY A 119 19.75 1.16 -6.71
C GLY A 119 18.42 1.49 -7.40
N GLN A 120 17.44 0.59 -7.28
CA GLN A 120 16.10 0.82 -7.83
C GLN A 120 15.25 1.62 -6.84
N PRO A 121 14.31 2.45 -7.34
CA PRO A 121 13.40 3.19 -6.46
C PRO A 121 12.45 2.25 -5.73
N GLY A 122 12.05 2.67 -4.52
CA GLY A 122 10.94 2.07 -3.80
C GLY A 122 9.61 2.25 -4.55
N LYS A 123 8.65 1.36 -4.29
CA LYS A 123 7.32 1.42 -4.89
C LYS A 123 6.38 2.27 -4.05
N VAL A 124 5.35 2.77 -4.73
CA VAL A 124 4.28 3.57 -4.14
C VAL A 124 3.43 2.70 -3.21
N GLY A 125 2.97 3.28 -2.10
CA GLY A 125 1.97 2.67 -1.23
C GLY A 125 0.58 2.71 -1.84
N GLY A 126 -0.28 1.78 -1.43
CA GLY A 126 -1.63 1.62 -1.96
C GLY A 126 -2.67 2.52 -1.32
N THR A 127 -3.83 2.59 -1.95
CA THR A 127 -5.00 3.28 -1.42
C THR A 127 -5.87 2.32 -0.63
N ALA A 128 -6.38 2.72 0.53
CA ALA A 128 -7.20 1.80 1.35
C ALA A 128 -8.55 1.52 0.69
N ILE A 129 -9.21 2.54 0.15
CA ILE A 129 -10.60 2.42 -0.31
C ILE A 129 -10.82 3.21 -1.59
N ARG A 130 -11.63 2.66 -2.50
CA ARG A 130 -12.17 3.36 -3.66
C ARG A 130 -13.70 3.31 -3.68
N TYR A 131 -14.33 4.45 -3.94
CA TYR A 131 -15.78 4.59 -4.00
C TYR A 131 -16.28 5.06 -5.36
N GLY A 132 -17.16 4.26 -5.98
CA GLY A 132 -17.91 4.63 -7.18
C GLY A 132 -19.30 5.19 -6.89
N CYS A 133 -19.66 5.42 -5.61
CA CYS A 133 -20.98 5.91 -5.18
C CYS A 133 -20.90 6.78 -3.92
N ILE A 134 -22.03 7.37 -3.51
CA ILE A 134 -22.11 8.13 -2.25
C ILE A 134 -21.74 7.20 -1.09
N THR A 135 -20.70 7.56 -0.33
CA THR A 135 -20.21 6.71 0.76
C THR A 135 -20.22 7.41 2.11
N ASN A 136 -20.66 6.67 3.12
CA ASN A 136 -20.63 7.08 4.52
C ASN A 136 -19.77 6.10 5.31
N VAL A 137 -18.78 6.60 6.04
CA VAL A 137 -18.03 5.80 7.01
C VAL A 137 -18.37 6.29 8.41
N ILE A 138 -18.91 5.40 9.24
CA ILE A 138 -19.34 5.73 10.59
C ILE A 138 -18.69 4.80 11.62
N GLY A 139 -18.37 5.35 12.80
CA GLY A 139 -17.86 4.57 13.93
C GLY A 139 -16.53 5.07 14.47
N THR A 140 -15.68 4.17 14.97
CA THR A 140 -14.47 4.52 15.76
C THR A 140 -13.19 3.75 15.37
N GLY A 141 -13.11 3.32 14.11
CA GLY A 141 -11.92 2.68 13.54
C GLY A 141 -10.94 3.66 12.88
N GLU A 142 -9.92 3.10 12.22
CA GLU A 142 -8.90 3.84 11.46
C GLU A 142 -8.96 3.49 9.96
N ILE A 143 -8.91 4.49 9.10
CA ILE A 143 -8.60 4.34 7.67
C ILE A 143 -7.20 4.91 7.44
N ARG A 144 -6.29 4.12 6.85
CA ARG A 144 -4.89 4.53 6.67
C ARG A 144 -4.37 4.24 5.27
N LYS A 145 -3.67 5.20 4.67
CA LYS A 145 -2.95 4.98 3.42
C LYS A 145 -1.88 3.88 3.55
N GLY A 146 -1.53 3.26 2.43
CA GLY A 146 -0.26 2.54 2.34
C GLY A 146 0.90 3.53 2.23
N TYR A 147 1.96 3.33 2.98
CA TYR A 147 3.18 4.14 2.93
C TYR A 147 4.12 3.64 1.83
N GLY A 148 4.98 4.52 1.33
CA GLY A 148 5.97 4.17 0.31
C GLY A 148 7.03 3.17 0.79
N GLY A 149 7.61 2.42 -0.14
CA GLY A 149 8.79 1.58 0.13
C GLY A 149 10.08 2.40 0.10
N GLY A 150 11.10 1.96 0.82
CA GLY A 150 12.43 2.57 0.79
C GLY A 150 13.17 2.30 -0.53
N GLY A 151 14.08 3.18 -0.92
CA GLY A 151 14.91 3.00 -2.13
C GLY A 151 16.06 2.00 -1.90
N GLY A 152 16.48 1.27 -2.94
CA GLY A 152 17.65 0.40 -2.85
C GLY A 152 18.97 1.19 -2.84
N GLY A 153 20.00 0.69 -2.17
CA GLY A 153 21.33 1.29 -2.16
C GLY A 153 22.07 1.14 -3.49
N GLY A 154 22.98 2.07 -3.80
CA GLY A 154 23.80 2.01 -5.02
C GLY A 154 24.94 0.98 -4.94
N GLY A 155 25.26 0.32 -6.06
CA GLY A 155 26.41 -0.59 -6.12
C GLY A 155 27.76 0.13 -6.06
N TYR A 156 28.83 -0.63 -5.80
CA TYR A 156 30.20 -0.15 -5.76
C TYR A 156 31.18 -1.03 -6.54
N GLY A 157 31.86 -0.44 -7.54
CA GLY A 157 32.78 -1.17 -8.42
C GLY A 157 34.12 -0.51 -8.72
N GLN A 158 34.52 0.52 -7.95
CA GLN A 158 35.78 1.25 -8.22
C GLN A 158 37.03 0.61 -7.62
N THR A 159 36.90 -0.11 -6.50
CA THR A 159 38.02 -0.82 -5.85
C THR A 159 37.58 -2.16 -5.28
N PHE A 160 38.53 -3.06 -5.03
CA PHE A 160 38.26 -4.35 -4.39
C PHE A 160 38.20 -4.24 -2.86
N PRO A 161 37.27 -4.95 -2.20
CA PRO A 161 36.25 -5.84 -2.78
C PRO A 161 35.10 -5.07 -3.45
N LEU A 162 34.46 -5.68 -4.46
CA LEU A 162 33.22 -5.13 -5.04
C LEU A 162 32.07 -5.27 -4.03
N GLY A 163 31.08 -4.37 -4.08
CA GLY A 163 29.97 -4.36 -3.10
C GLY A 163 28.62 -4.10 -3.74
N GLY A 164 27.72 -5.08 -3.68
CA GLY A 164 26.32 -4.89 -4.07
C GLY A 164 25.61 -3.95 -3.09
N GLY A 165 24.71 -3.11 -3.60
CA GLY A 165 23.93 -2.20 -2.75
C GLY A 165 22.87 -2.95 -1.92
N GLY A 166 22.48 -2.41 -0.78
CA GLY A 166 21.42 -2.98 0.06
C GLY A 166 20.01 -2.83 -0.55
N GLY A 167 19.08 -3.72 -0.24
CA GLY A 167 17.67 -3.60 -0.64
C GLY A 167 16.91 -2.64 0.26
N GLY A 168 15.98 -1.86 -0.27
CA GLY A 168 15.13 -0.95 0.52
C GLY A 168 14.11 -1.71 1.39
N GLY A 169 13.69 -1.11 2.50
CA GLY A 169 12.64 -1.68 3.36
C GLY A 169 11.23 -1.48 2.79
N GLY A 170 10.29 -2.36 3.16
CA GLY A 170 8.89 -2.19 2.78
C GLY A 170 8.18 -1.06 3.54
N GLY A 171 7.21 -0.40 2.92
CA GLY A 171 6.34 0.56 3.61
C GLY A 171 5.29 -0.15 4.47
N ALA A 172 4.82 0.47 5.56
CA ALA A 172 3.64 -0.02 6.26
C ALA A 172 2.37 0.21 5.41
N ALA A 173 1.32 -0.61 5.48
CA ALA A 173 1.27 -1.91 6.12
C ALA A 173 1.72 -3.03 5.17
N LEU A 174 2.52 -3.98 5.65
CA LEU A 174 2.84 -5.23 4.92
C LEU A 174 3.49 -5.04 3.53
N GLY A 175 4.19 -3.93 3.30
CA GLY A 175 5.04 -3.77 2.14
C GLY A 175 6.24 -4.71 2.19
N ASP A 176 6.59 -5.30 1.05
CA ASP A 176 7.71 -6.22 0.95
C ASP A 176 9.06 -5.49 0.99
N GLY A 177 10.10 -6.15 1.52
CA GLY A 177 11.48 -5.72 1.37
C GLY A 177 11.98 -5.85 -0.08
N GLY A 178 12.93 -4.99 -0.45
CA GLY A 178 13.70 -5.07 -1.68
C GLY A 178 14.84 -6.08 -1.58
N ALA A 179 15.17 -6.73 -2.70
CA ALA A 179 16.32 -7.63 -2.76
C ALA A 179 17.64 -6.85 -2.66
N GLY A 180 18.67 -7.46 -2.07
CA GLY A 180 20.04 -6.95 -2.13
C GLY A 180 20.61 -7.00 -3.55
N GLY A 181 21.56 -6.13 -3.83
CA GLY A 181 22.32 -6.09 -5.07
C GLY A 181 23.40 -7.17 -5.10
N ILE A 182 23.65 -7.71 -6.28
CA ILE A 182 24.63 -8.80 -6.49
C ILE A 182 25.98 -8.20 -6.91
N ALA A 183 27.07 -8.70 -6.35
CA ALA A 183 28.42 -8.44 -6.83
C ALA A 183 28.83 -9.52 -7.85
N LYS A 184 29.04 -9.14 -9.11
CA LYS A 184 29.25 -10.12 -10.18
C LYS A 184 30.68 -10.71 -10.16
N PRO A 185 30.84 -12.01 -10.52
CA PRO A 185 32.16 -12.62 -10.78
C PRO A 185 32.92 -11.90 -11.91
N PRO A 186 34.27 -12.01 -11.99
CA PRO A 186 35.13 -13.05 -11.41
C PRO A 186 35.80 -12.71 -10.08
N PHE A 187 35.44 -11.61 -9.43
CA PHE A 187 36.15 -11.12 -8.24
C PHE A 187 35.41 -11.46 -6.93
N ASP A 188 36.14 -11.54 -5.82
CA ASP A 188 35.57 -11.63 -4.47
C ASP A 188 34.74 -10.37 -4.19
N GLY A 189 33.45 -10.47 -4.51
CA GLY A 189 32.44 -9.46 -4.26
C GLY A 189 31.58 -9.86 -3.08
N VAL A 190 31.05 -8.87 -2.36
CA VAL A 190 30.09 -9.10 -1.29
C VAL A 190 28.74 -8.57 -1.74
N ASP A 191 27.73 -9.45 -1.74
CA ASP A 191 26.35 -9.07 -2.04
C ASP A 191 25.79 -8.16 -0.96
N GLY A 192 24.89 -7.27 -1.35
CA GLY A 192 24.10 -6.49 -0.40
C GLY A 192 23.05 -7.35 0.29
N ASN A 193 22.64 -6.93 1.48
CA ASN A 193 21.55 -7.56 2.21
C ASN A 193 20.20 -7.06 1.70
N ALA A 194 19.19 -7.94 1.72
CA ALA A 194 17.81 -7.54 1.43
C ALA A 194 17.26 -6.63 2.55
N GLY A 195 16.34 -5.73 2.19
CA GLY A 195 15.54 -4.99 3.14
C GLY A 195 14.47 -5.89 3.78
N THR A 196 13.90 -5.45 4.90
CA THR A 196 12.89 -6.22 5.63
C THR A 196 11.48 -5.86 5.20
N VAL A 197 10.56 -6.81 5.42
CA VAL A 197 9.12 -6.65 5.21
C VAL A 197 8.57 -5.78 6.35
N ALA A 198 7.64 -4.87 6.02
CA ALA A 198 6.94 -4.09 7.02
C ALA A 198 5.93 -4.93 7.80
N THR A 199 5.65 -4.51 9.03
CA THR A 199 4.49 -5.02 9.77
C THR A 199 3.25 -4.19 9.43
N VAL A 200 2.13 -4.46 10.09
CA VAL A 200 0.93 -3.62 9.95
C VAL A 200 1.23 -2.17 10.35
N ALA A 201 1.99 -1.96 11.43
CA ALA A 201 2.19 -0.65 12.05
C ALA A 201 3.57 -0.02 11.78
N ASN A 202 4.61 -0.84 11.62
CA ASN A 202 5.98 -0.36 11.49
C ASN A 202 6.54 -0.63 10.10
N ASN A 203 7.33 0.30 9.60
CA ASN A 203 8.08 0.15 8.36
C ASN A 203 9.05 -1.03 8.39
N GLY A 204 9.41 -1.50 7.21
CA GLY A 204 10.57 -2.35 6.99
C GLY A 204 11.84 -1.50 6.95
N THR A 205 12.92 -2.05 7.49
CA THR A 205 14.26 -1.46 7.46
C THR A 205 14.97 -1.75 6.15
N GLY A 206 15.81 -0.82 5.69
CA GLY A 206 16.76 -1.04 4.62
C GLY A 206 17.79 -2.12 4.96
N GLY A 207 18.24 -2.85 3.95
CA GLY A 207 19.36 -3.78 4.02
C GLY A 207 20.69 -3.05 3.86
N THR A 208 21.74 -3.59 4.44
CA THR A 208 23.09 -3.02 4.33
C THR A 208 23.72 -3.31 2.96
N GLY A 209 24.57 -2.41 2.48
CA GLY A 209 25.48 -2.68 1.36
C GLY A 209 26.44 -3.84 1.68
N GLY A 210 26.97 -4.49 0.65
CA GLY A 210 27.89 -5.61 0.81
C GLY A 210 29.24 -5.23 1.39
N ASN A 211 29.65 -3.95 1.28
CA ASN A 211 30.84 -3.42 1.93
C ASN A 211 30.66 -1.94 2.30
N ALA A 212 31.66 -1.36 2.97
CA ALA A 212 31.61 0.02 3.47
C ALA A 212 31.50 1.12 2.39
N ASN A 213 31.71 0.78 1.12
CA ASN A 213 31.63 1.70 0.00
C ASN A 213 30.37 1.47 -0.87
N ALA A 214 29.61 0.41 -0.61
CA ALA A 214 28.31 0.19 -1.23
C ALA A 214 27.23 0.96 -0.46
N GLY A 215 26.17 1.35 -1.16
CA GLY A 215 25.05 2.04 -0.55
C GLY A 215 24.16 1.08 0.22
N ASP A 216 23.66 1.52 1.36
CA ASP A 216 22.58 0.88 2.13
C ASP A 216 21.22 1.20 1.48
N GLY A 217 20.26 0.29 1.63
CA GLY A 217 18.86 0.57 1.31
C GLY A 217 18.27 1.57 2.30
N GLY A 218 17.29 2.35 1.86
CA GLY A 218 16.49 3.21 2.72
C GLY A 218 15.37 2.42 3.39
N ASP A 219 14.92 2.90 4.56
CA ASP A 219 13.74 2.37 5.25
C ASP A 219 12.44 2.74 4.50
N GLY A 220 11.41 1.91 4.65
CA GLY A 220 10.05 2.26 4.19
C GLY A 220 9.41 3.34 5.07
N GLY A 221 8.22 3.81 4.68
CA GLY A 221 7.44 4.77 5.47
C GLY A 221 6.48 4.11 6.46
N ASP A 222 6.09 4.86 7.48
CA ASP A 222 5.02 4.55 8.43
C ASP A 222 4.40 5.84 9.02
N THR A 223 3.55 5.71 10.04
CA THR A 223 2.84 6.85 10.65
C THR A 223 3.77 7.87 11.34
N GLY A 224 4.98 7.45 11.73
CA GLY A 224 5.97 8.32 12.38
C GLY A 224 7.06 8.83 11.44
N SER A 225 7.28 8.16 10.31
CA SER A 225 8.44 8.37 9.46
C SER A 225 8.11 8.29 7.97
N VAL A 226 8.65 9.23 7.19
CA VAL A 226 8.59 9.14 5.72
C VAL A 226 9.54 8.07 5.20
N SER A 227 9.19 7.48 4.06
CA SER A 227 10.05 6.57 3.30
C SER A 227 11.37 7.24 2.94
N GLN A 228 12.47 6.48 2.96
CA GLN A 228 13.82 6.99 2.75
C GLN A 228 14.42 6.51 1.43
N ALA A 229 15.24 7.36 0.82
CA ALA A 229 16.04 6.98 -0.34
C ALA A 229 17.20 6.07 0.10
N GLY A 230 17.64 5.18 -0.79
CA GLY A 230 18.87 4.42 -0.58
C GLY A 230 20.09 5.33 -0.63
N THR A 231 21.15 4.97 0.09
CA THR A 231 22.40 5.73 0.05
C THR A 231 23.22 5.37 -1.19
N ALA A 232 24.10 6.28 -1.60
CA ALA A 232 24.96 6.06 -2.75
C ALA A 232 26.17 5.20 -2.38
N GLY A 233 26.56 4.31 -3.29
CA GLY A 233 27.89 3.72 -3.30
C GLY A 233 28.79 4.51 -4.26
N SER A 234 29.32 3.84 -5.29
CA SER A 234 29.86 4.55 -6.47
C SER A 234 28.78 5.00 -7.44
N LYS A 235 27.60 4.36 -7.36
CA LYS A 235 26.38 4.75 -8.08
C LYS A 235 25.33 5.29 -7.12
N ALA A 236 24.36 6.02 -7.68
CA ALA A 236 23.24 6.56 -6.93
C ALA A 236 22.38 5.45 -6.30
N GLY A 237 21.88 5.69 -5.10
CA GLY A 237 20.78 4.93 -4.54
C GLY A 237 19.46 5.26 -5.24
N GLY A 238 18.48 4.39 -5.05
CA GLY A 238 17.12 4.56 -5.52
C GLY A 238 16.36 5.59 -4.69
N ALA A 239 15.43 6.31 -5.33
CA ALA A 239 14.52 7.20 -4.64
C ALA A 239 13.56 6.44 -3.71
N ALA A 240 13.07 7.13 -2.67
CA ALA A 240 11.98 6.63 -1.85
C ALA A 240 10.69 6.52 -2.67
N GLY A 241 9.87 5.52 -2.34
CA GLY A 241 8.48 5.45 -2.80
C GLY A 241 7.63 6.52 -2.13
N VAL A 242 6.61 6.99 -2.83
CA VAL A 242 5.61 7.91 -2.26
C VAL A 242 4.49 7.12 -1.58
N ASP A 243 3.81 7.77 -0.64
CA ASP A 243 2.63 7.17 -0.01
C ASP A 243 1.45 7.13 -0.97
N GLY A 244 0.51 6.22 -0.72
CA GLY A 244 -0.80 6.20 -1.35
C GLY A 244 -1.78 7.14 -0.68
N ASN A 245 -3.07 6.96 -0.98
CA ASN A 245 -4.15 7.74 -0.40
C ASN A 245 -4.88 6.95 0.69
N ALA A 246 -5.57 7.61 1.60
CA ALA A 246 -6.51 6.91 2.47
C ALA A 246 -7.75 6.52 1.67
N ILE A 247 -8.27 7.43 0.85
CA ILE A 247 -9.54 7.28 0.14
C ILE A 247 -9.43 7.84 -1.28
N ASP A 248 -9.94 7.09 -2.25
CA ASP A 248 -10.26 7.57 -3.60
C ASP A 248 -11.78 7.69 -3.73
N SER A 249 -12.28 8.92 -3.66
CA SER A 249 -13.71 9.24 -3.74
C SER A 249 -14.23 9.36 -5.17
N GLN A 250 -13.33 9.36 -6.16
CA GLN A 250 -13.65 9.58 -7.58
C GLN A 250 -14.48 10.86 -7.83
N GLY A 251 -14.37 11.86 -6.95
CA GLY A 251 -15.13 13.11 -7.00
C GLY A 251 -16.58 13.01 -6.49
N LEU A 252 -16.96 11.91 -5.86
CA LEU A 252 -18.29 11.70 -5.27
C LEU A 252 -18.34 12.14 -3.79
N THR A 253 -19.55 12.25 -3.26
CA THR A 253 -19.75 12.70 -1.87
C THR A 253 -19.33 11.60 -0.89
N HIS A 254 -18.43 11.96 0.02
CA HIS A 254 -17.98 11.13 1.13
C HIS A 254 -18.28 11.82 2.46
N THR A 255 -18.76 11.07 3.45
CA THR A 255 -18.95 11.59 4.82
C THR A 255 -18.36 10.66 5.87
N GLU A 256 -17.76 11.27 6.89
CA GLU A 256 -17.19 10.59 8.05
C GLU A 256 -17.92 11.01 9.31
N GLY A 257 -18.26 10.04 10.16
CA GLY A 257 -18.96 10.31 11.41
C GLY A 257 -18.55 9.38 12.54
N GLY A 258 -18.77 9.81 13.79
CA GLY A 258 -18.65 8.95 14.96
C GLY A 258 -17.25 8.80 15.56
N GLY A 259 -16.23 9.48 15.03
CA GLY A 259 -14.87 9.46 15.57
C GLY A 259 -13.87 8.58 14.80
N ILE A 260 -14.13 8.30 13.51
CA ILE A 260 -13.17 7.67 12.61
C ILE A 260 -11.90 8.52 12.52
N THR A 261 -10.74 7.86 12.55
CA THR A 261 -9.45 8.49 12.24
C THR A 261 -9.07 8.18 10.80
N VAL A 262 -8.76 9.21 10.02
CA VAL A 262 -8.28 9.06 8.64
C VAL A 262 -6.85 9.58 8.55
N THR A 263 -5.92 8.67 8.23
CA THR A 263 -4.51 8.93 8.09
C THR A 263 -4.10 8.84 6.62
N GLY A 264 -4.17 9.97 5.92
CA GLY A 264 -3.79 10.10 4.51
C GLY A 264 -4.73 11.02 3.73
N ASP A 265 -4.41 11.21 2.45
CA ASP A 265 -5.19 12.08 1.58
C ASP A 265 -6.52 11.41 1.15
N ILE A 266 -7.52 12.26 0.89
CA ILE A 266 -8.79 11.91 0.25
C ILE A 266 -8.79 12.61 -1.10
N ILE A 267 -8.83 11.83 -2.19
CA ILE A 267 -8.79 12.34 -3.58
C ILE A 267 -10.10 12.21 -4.31
#